data_AF-S7RS50-F1
#
_entry.id   AF-S7RS50-F1
#
_cell.length_a   1.000
_cell.length_b   1.000
_cell.length_c   1.000
_cell.angle_alpha   90.00
_cell.angle_beta   90.00
_cell.angle_gamma   90.00
#
_symmetry.space_group_name_H-M   'P 1'
#
loop_
_entity.id
_entity.type
_entity.pdbx_description
1 polymer ?
#
loop_
_entity_poly.entity_id
_entity_poly.type
_entity_poly.pdbx_seq_one_letter_code
_entity_poly.pdbx_strand_id
1 'polypeptide(L)'
;MVHLTRQLCERIIVWRHEQNKTLRVISELAGCSISAVFEVLRLYTEYGTVINPNARPRGRPRTLDMQDMNFVRSVIEGEPAIYLDELRDRV
;
A
#
# COMPACT_ATOMS: atom_id res chain seq x y z
N MET A 1 -8.83 -5.31 -0.07
CA MET A 1 -7.37 -5.50 -0.17
C MET A 1 -6.93 -6.27 1.06
N VAL A 2 -6.68 -7.57 0.90
CA VAL A 2 -6.32 -8.48 1.99
C VAL A 2 -5.00 -7.98 2.59
N HIS A 3 -5.01 -7.60 3.87
CA HIS A 3 -3.81 -7.18 4.60
C HIS A 3 -3.03 -8.43 5.06
N LEU A 4 -2.73 -9.33 4.11
CA LEU A 4 -1.83 -10.43 4.38
C LEU A 4 -0.39 -9.90 4.32
N THR A 5 0.44 -10.28 5.29
CA THR A 5 1.87 -9.98 5.27
C THR A 5 2.49 -10.55 4.00
N ARG A 6 3.36 -9.79 3.34
CA ARG A 6 4.07 -10.19 2.11
C ARG A 6 4.69 -11.59 2.20
N GLN A 7 5.29 -11.91 3.35
CA GLN A 7 5.88 -13.23 3.61
C GLN A 7 4.86 -14.37 3.55
N LEU A 8 3.64 -14.15 4.03
CA LEU A 8 2.58 -15.17 4.01
C LEU A 8 2.06 -15.38 2.58
N CYS A 9 1.92 -14.30 1.83
CA CYS A 9 1.62 -14.28 0.40
C CYS A 9 2.64 -15.08 -0.42
N GLU A 10 3.94 -14.91 -0.17
CA GLU A 10 5.01 -15.68 -0.81
C GLU A 10 4.95 -17.18 -0.43
N ARG A 11 4.64 -17.51 0.83
CA ARG A 11 4.45 -18.91 1.26
C ARG A 11 3.24 -19.57 0.59
N ILE A 12 2.15 -18.84 0.37
CA ILE A 12 0.97 -19.34 -0.36
C ILE A 12 1.34 -19.79 -1.77
N ILE A 13 2.21 -19.02 -2.46
CA ILE A 13 2.69 -19.35 -3.80
C ILE A 13 3.54 -20.62 -3.77
N VAL A 14 4.48 -20.73 -2.83
CA VAL A 14 5.30 -21.94 -2.64
C VAL A 14 4.43 -23.17 -2.38
N TRP A 15 3.45 -23.06 -1.48
CA TRP A 15 2.53 -24.17 -1.20
C TRP A 15 1.70 -24.60 -2.41
N ARG A 16 1.38 -23.66 -3.31
CA ARG A 16 0.64 -23.95 -4.53
C ARG A 16 1.53 -24.54 -5.63
N HIS A 17 2.68 -23.94 -5.91
CA HIS A 17 3.52 -24.30 -7.05
C HIS A 17 4.52 -25.43 -6.75
N GLU A 18 5.15 -25.44 -5.57
CA GLU A 18 6.13 -26.46 -5.22
C GLU A 18 5.48 -27.68 -4.56
N GLN A 19 4.45 -27.45 -3.74
CA GLN A 19 3.84 -28.51 -2.92
C GLN A 19 2.46 -28.97 -3.42
N ASN A 20 1.94 -28.39 -4.52
CA ASN A 20 0.67 -28.73 -5.15
C ASN A 20 -0.52 -28.86 -4.17
N LYS A 21 -0.52 -28.06 -3.09
CA LYS A 21 -1.59 -28.12 -2.09
C LYS A 21 -2.90 -27.55 -2.64
N THR A 22 -4.02 -28.08 -2.14
CA THR A 22 -5.36 -27.58 -2.47
C THR A 22 -5.60 -26.23 -1.78
N LEU A 23 -6.48 -25.41 -2.37
CA LEU A 23 -6.82 -24.09 -1.83
C LEU A 23 -7.36 -24.16 -0.39
N ARG A 24 -8.09 -25.24 -0.06
CA ARG A 24 -8.64 -25.47 1.27
C ARG A 24 -7.55 -25.71 2.31
N VAL A 25 -6.58 -26.56 2.00
CA VAL A 25 -5.42 -26.81 2.88
C VAL A 25 -4.57 -25.55 3.04
N ILE A 26 -4.38 -24.78 1.96
CA ILE A 26 -3.64 -23.51 2.01
C ILE A 26 -4.36 -22.49 2.89
N SER A 27 -5.69 -22.39 2.77
CA SER A 27 -6.54 -21.52 3.58
C SER A 27 -6.46 -21.87 5.07
N GLU A 28 -6.51 -23.17 5.40
CA GLU A 28 -6.34 -23.68 6.76
C GLU A 28 -4.93 -23.40 7.31
N LEU A 29 -3.88 -23.63 6.52
CA LEU A 29 -2.49 -23.37 6.91
C LEU A 29 -2.19 -21.87 7.11
N ALA A 30 -2.76 -21.02 6.26
CA ALA A 30 -2.57 -19.57 6.33
C ALA A 30 -3.50 -18.89 7.34
N GLY A 31 -4.51 -19.61 7.87
CA GLY A 31 -5.53 -19.04 8.75
C GLY A 31 -6.35 -17.93 8.08
N CYS A 32 -6.53 -17.99 6.75
CA CYS A 32 -7.22 -16.96 5.97
C CYS A 32 -8.33 -17.57 5.11
N SER A 33 -9.23 -16.75 4.59
CA SER A 33 -10.33 -17.25 3.75
C SER A 33 -9.83 -17.80 2.42
N ILE A 34 -10.55 -18.79 1.87
CA ILE A 34 -10.25 -19.35 0.54
C ILE A 34 -10.23 -18.26 -0.54
N SER A 35 -11.14 -17.28 -0.45
CA SER A 35 -11.19 -16.14 -1.37
C SER A 35 -9.91 -15.29 -1.32
N ALA A 36 -9.29 -15.14 -0.13
CA ALA A 36 -8.02 -14.43 0.00
C ALA A 36 -6.86 -15.18 -0.67
N VAL A 37 -6.81 -16.50 -0.50
CA VAL A 37 -5.84 -17.37 -1.20
C VAL A 37 -6.03 -17.27 -2.71
N PHE A 38 -7.27 -17.31 -3.19
CA PHE A 38 -7.59 -17.20 -4.61
C PHE A 38 -7.14 -15.85 -5.18
N GLU A 39 -7.41 -14.75 -4.48
CA GLU A 39 -7.00 -13.40 -4.93
C GLU A 39 -5.48 -13.27 -5.01
N VAL A 40 -4.75 -13.82 -4.03
CA VAL A 40 -3.28 -13.87 -4.02
C VAL A 40 -2.75 -14.62 -5.23
N LEU A 41 -3.31 -15.81 -5.52
CA LEU A 41 -2.90 -16.60 -6.67
C LEU A 41 -3.25 -15.91 -7.98
N ARG A 42 -4.43 -15.27 -8.09
CA ARG A 42 -4.83 -14.51 -9.27
C ARG A 42 -3.85 -13.38 -9.55
N LEU A 43 -3.51 -12.58 -8.54
CA LEU A 43 -2.54 -11.49 -8.66
C LEU A 43 -1.16 -12.01 -9.11
N TYR A 44 -0.71 -13.13 -8.55
CA TYR A 44 0.55 -13.73 -8.94
C TYR A 44 0.54 -14.22 -10.40
N THR A 45 -0.56 -14.82 -10.86
CA THR A 45 -0.68 -15.27 -12.26
C THR A 45 -0.81 -14.11 -13.26
N GLU A 46 -1.48 -13.02 -12.89
CA GLU A 46 -1.71 -11.88 -13.78
C GLU A 46 -0.51 -10.93 -13.85
N TYR A 47 0.16 -10.68 -12.71
CA TYR A 47 1.18 -9.64 -12.60
C TYR A 47 2.57 -10.17 -12.22
N GLY A 48 2.71 -11.46 -11.89
CA GLY A 48 3.95 -12.04 -11.37
C GLY A 48 4.30 -11.59 -9.93
N THR A 49 3.44 -10.77 -9.32
CA THR A 49 3.66 -10.18 -7.99
C THR A 49 2.43 -10.36 -7.12
N VAL A 50 2.64 -10.54 -5.82
CA VAL A 50 1.52 -10.68 -4.87
C VAL A 50 0.91 -9.33 -4.47
N ILE A 51 1.62 -8.26 -4.78
CA ILE A 51 1.16 -6.89 -4.61
C ILE A 51 0.59 -6.45 -5.94
N ASN A 52 -0.62 -5.91 -5.94
CA ASN A 52 -1.21 -5.32 -7.13
C ASN A 52 -0.37 -4.09 -7.55
N PRO A 53 0.31 -4.12 -8.72
CA PRO A 53 1.14 -3.00 -9.17
C PRO A 53 0.31 -1.77 -9.55
N ASN A 54 -0.97 -1.97 -9.89
CA ASN A 54 -1.93 -0.92 -10.23
C ASN A 54 -2.72 -0.43 -9.01
N ALA A 55 -2.34 -0.83 -7.79
CA ALA A 55 -2.98 -0.35 -6.58
C ALA A 55 -2.80 1.16 -6.48
N ARG A 56 -3.91 1.90 -6.62
CA ARG A 56 -3.90 3.35 -6.40
C ARG A 56 -3.59 3.62 -4.93
N PRO A 57 -2.72 4.61 -4.63
CA PRO A 57 -2.51 5.03 -3.26
C PRO A 57 -3.84 5.40 -2.62
N ARG A 58 -4.01 5.02 -1.35
CA ARG A 58 -5.22 5.37 -0.61
C ARG A 58 -5.20 6.85 -0.28
N GLY A 59 -6.33 7.52 -0.48
CA GLY A 59 -6.51 8.95 -0.17
C GLY A 59 -6.45 9.85 -1.41
N ARG A 60 -6.62 11.15 -1.16
CA ARG A 60 -6.50 12.19 -2.18
C ARG A 60 -5.01 12.47 -2.45
N PRO A 61 -4.59 12.69 -3.70
CA PRO A 61 -3.25 13.21 -3.97
C PRO A 61 -3.02 14.50 -3.17
N ARG A 62 -1.78 14.70 -2.70
CA ARG A 62 -1.42 15.92 -1.96
C ARG A 62 -1.66 17.13 -2.85
N THR A 63 -2.34 18.13 -2.32
CA THR A 63 -2.53 19.41 -3.01
C THR A 63 -1.23 20.19 -3.06
N LEU A 64 -0.42 20.14 -1.99
CA LEU A 64 0.86 20.81 -1.89
C LEU A 64 1.97 19.91 -2.44
N ASP A 65 2.76 20.46 -3.35
CA ASP A 65 3.94 19.82 -3.88
C ASP A 65 5.18 20.05 -3.00
N MET A 66 6.36 19.58 -3.43
CA MET A 66 7.58 19.75 -2.65
C MET A 66 8.06 21.21 -2.59
N GLN A 67 7.78 22.00 -3.63
CA GLN A 67 8.15 23.41 -3.68
C GLN A 67 7.29 24.21 -2.70
N ASP A 68 5.99 23.93 -2.67
CA ASP A 68 5.05 24.51 -1.69
C ASP A 68 5.50 24.22 -0.25
N MET A 69 5.91 22.98 0.02
CA MET A 69 6.39 22.57 1.35
C MET A 69 7.69 23.27 1.73
N ASN A 70 8.60 23.48 0.78
CA ASN A 70 9.85 24.22 1.01
C ASN A 70 9.58 25.71 1.28
N PHE A 71 8.63 26.32 0.56
CA PHE A 71 8.20 27.68 0.80
C PHE A 71 7.63 27.84 2.21
N VAL A 72 6.65 27.00 2.58
CA VAL A 72 6.07 27.00 3.93
C VAL A 72 7.15 26.86 5.01
N ARG A 73 8.12 25.95 4.81
CA ARG A 73 9.24 25.79 5.74
C ARG A 73 10.09 27.06 5.86
N SER A 74 10.44 27.70 4.74
CA SER A 74 11.22 28.94 4.75
C SER A 74 10.50 30.10 5.46
N VAL A 75 9.17 30.17 5.32
CA VAL A 75 8.37 31.20 5.99
C VAL A 75 8.32 30.96 7.49
N ILE A 76 8.15 29.72 7.94
CA ILE A 76 8.17 29.37 9.36
C ILE A 76 9.56 29.61 9.97
N GLU A 77 10.64 29.36 9.22
CA GLU A 77 12.00 29.65 9.69
C GLU A 77 12.25 31.16 9.86
N GLY A 78 11.67 32.01 9.00
CA GLY A 78 11.77 33.47 9.11
C GLY A 78 10.85 34.07 10.18
N GLU A 79 9.63 33.55 10.31
CA GLU A 79 8.59 34.03 11.24
C GLU A 79 7.92 32.83 11.95
N PRO A 80 8.49 32.34 13.06
CA PRO A 80 8.01 31.13 13.74
C PRO A 80 6.61 31.26 14.36
N ALA A 81 6.11 32.48 14.51
CA ALA A 81 4.81 32.80 15.11
C ALA A 81 3.72 33.12 14.07
N ILE A 82 3.99 32.91 12.78
CA ILE A 82 3.02 33.18 11.70
C ILE A 82 1.77 32.29 11.83
N TYR A 83 0.59 32.88 11.66
CA TYR A 83 -0.66 32.13 11.65
C TYR A 83 -0.89 31.47 10.28
N LEU A 84 -1.66 30.37 10.26
CA LEU A 84 -1.97 29.64 9.03
C LEU A 84 -2.72 30.49 7.99
N ASP A 85 -3.58 31.39 8.45
CA ASP A 85 -4.34 32.28 7.56
C ASP A 85 -3.42 33.34 6.92
N GLU A 86 -2.47 33.88 7.69
CA GLU A 86 -1.45 34.83 7.19
C GLU A 86 -0.50 34.16 6.19
N LEU A 87 -0.15 32.90 6.44
CA LEU A 87 0.64 32.10 5.51
C LEU A 87 -0.13 31.87 4.21
N ARG A 88 -1.44 31.62 4.30
CA ARG A 88 -2.31 31.42 3.12
C ARG A 88 -2.43 32.68 2.27
N ASP A 89 -2.44 33.87 2.86
CA ASP A 89 -2.48 35.13 2.12
C ASP A 89 -1.16 35.45 1.37
N ARG A 90 -0.07 34.75 1.68
CA ARG A 90 1.25 34.89 1.03
C ARG A 90 1.51 33.86 -0.07
N VAL A 91 0.64 32.87 -0.24
CA VAL A 91 0.71 31.79 -1.24
C VAL A 91 -0.27 32.08 -2.38
#